data_AF-A0A9R1CSB3-F1
#
_entry.id   AF-A0A9R1CSB3-F1
#
_cell.length_a   1.000
_cell.length_b   1.000
_cell.length_c   1.000
_cell.angle_alpha   90.00
_cell.angle_beta   90.00
_cell.angle_gamma   90.00
#
_symmetry.space_group_name_H-M   'P 1'
#
loop_
_entity.id
_entity.type
_entity.pdbx_description
1 polymer ?
#
loop_
_entity_poly.entity_id
_entity_poly.type
_entity_poly.pdbx_seq_one_letter_code
_entity_poly.pdbx_strand_id
1 'polypeptide(L)'
;MDDRERELTEATAELSETLKALRSELQEPPRGPLGLPRPPSPGEILRFTEQYTIPTVIALLEASIRTLELLAAALRVADGRPLDAATGADRSSRTGSLETVGEVGRDRLAAASRETLRRLDEALAELQSAAAAGDPSNPELRRLLEEARDLRTEVDERLSDAVAESEDGNGIEGDGPAGTGIGSAEDGVDDVGIDVDAELASIKDELDDEGPVDATDTEEKREDRSDDRNE
;
A
#
# COMPACT_ATOMS: atom_id res chain seq x y z
N MET A 1 -25.08 -32.17 -7.26
CA MET A 1 -23.69 -31.87 -6.85
C MET A 1 -22.80 -32.29 -7.99
N ASP A 2 -22.32 -31.28 -8.68
CA ASP A 2 -21.58 -31.39 -9.93
C ASP A 2 -20.12 -31.79 -9.66
N ASP A 3 -19.45 -32.43 -10.61
CA ASP A 3 -18.07 -32.88 -10.44
C ASP A 3 -17.10 -31.73 -10.17
N ARG A 4 -17.41 -30.55 -10.71
CA ARG A 4 -16.69 -29.29 -10.46
C ARG A 4 -16.80 -28.82 -9.01
N GLU A 5 -17.95 -29.04 -8.38
CA GLU A 5 -18.18 -28.68 -6.98
C GLU A 5 -17.36 -29.59 -6.05
N ARG A 6 -17.27 -30.89 -6.39
CA ARG A 6 -16.42 -31.86 -5.68
C ARG A 6 -14.94 -31.51 -5.76
N GLU A 7 -14.44 -31.20 -6.95
CA GLU A 7 -13.05 -30.79 -7.19
C GLU A 7 -12.70 -29.49 -6.43
N LEU A 8 -13.62 -28.52 -6.38
CA LEU A 8 -13.47 -27.30 -5.58
C LEU A 8 -13.40 -27.57 -4.08
N THR A 9 -14.27 -28.44 -3.55
CA THR A 9 -14.19 -28.85 -2.13
C THR A 9 -12.91 -29.60 -1.79
N GLU A 10 -12.39 -30.41 -2.71
CA GLU A 10 -11.13 -31.14 -2.50
C GLU A 10 -9.93 -30.19 -2.53
N ALA A 11 -9.85 -29.30 -3.52
CA ALA A 11 -8.80 -28.28 -3.60
C ALA A 11 -8.82 -27.31 -2.40
N THR A 12 -10.00 -26.95 -1.90
CA THR A 12 -10.10 -26.09 -0.70
C THR A 12 -9.74 -26.84 0.58
N ALA A 13 -10.04 -28.13 0.69
CA ALA A 13 -9.59 -28.96 1.81
C ALA A 13 -8.06 -29.10 1.81
N GLU A 14 -7.45 -29.38 0.66
CA GLU A 14 -6.00 -29.47 0.49
C GLU A 14 -5.30 -28.14 0.80
N LEU A 15 -5.86 -27.02 0.34
CA LEU A 15 -5.36 -25.69 0.67
C LEU A 15 -5.47 -25.40 2.16
N SER A 16 -6.58 -25.76 2.81
CA SER A 16 -6.76 -25.59 4.25
C SER A 16 -5.74 -26.40 5.04
N GLU A 17 -5.46 -27.62 4.61
CA GLU A 17 -4.45 -28.49 5.21
C GLU A 17 -3.03 -27.93 5.02
N THR A 18 -2.71 -27.46 3.81
CA THR A 18 -1.43 -26.83 3.50
C THR A 18 -1.22 -25.54 4.31
N LEU A 19 -2.25 -24.70 4.43
CA LEU A 19 -2.20 -23.49 5.24
C LEU A 19 -2.08 -23.81 6.74
N LYS A 20 -2.70 -24.90 7.20
CA LYS A 20 -2.57 -25.37 8.58
C LYS A 20 -1.17 -25.89 8.86
N ALA A 21 -0.57 -26.63 7.92
CA ALA A 21 0.82 -27.08 8.00
C ALA A 21 1.79 -25.89 8.01
N LEU A 22 1.61 -24.94 7.08
CA LEU A 22 2.45 -23.74 7.01
C LEU A 22 2.31 -22.86 8.26
N ARG A 23 1.10 -22.73 8.80
CA ARG A 23 0.85 -22.03 10.08
C ARG A 23 1.55 -22.73 11.24
N SER A 24 1.53 -24.06 11.28
CA SER A 24 2.24 -24.85 12.30
C SER A 24 3.76 -24.64 12.20
N GLU A 25 4.30 -24.61 11.00
CA GLU A 25 5.73 -24.39 10.73
C GLU A 25 6.15 -22.95 11.07
N LEU A 26 5.32 -21.95 10.77
CA LEU A 26 5.50 -20.57 11.21
C LEU A 26 5.44 -20.41 12.73
N GLN A 27 4.64 -21.24 13.42
CA GLN A 27 4.56 -21.27 14.88
C GLN A 27 5.70 -22.06 15.55
N GLU A 28 6.39 -22.92 14.80
CA GLU A 28 7.56 -23.67 15.26
C GLU A 28 8.81 -23.23 14.48
N PRO A 29 9.34 -22.03 14.77
CA PRO A 29 10.58 -21.55 14.15
C PRO A 29 11.71 -22.56 14.38
N PRO A 30 12.67 -22.66 13.44
CA PRO A 30 13.76 -23.63 13.50
C PRO A 30 14.46 -23.57 14.86
N ARG A 31 14.34 -24.67 15.61
CA ARG A 31 14.86 -24.79 16.97
C ARG A 31 16.34 -25.16 16.92
N GLY A 32 17.17 -24.40 17.63
CA GLY A 32 18.59 -24.70 17.81
C GLY A 32 18.83 -25.93 18.69
N PRO A 33 20.09 -26.32 18.94
CA PRO A 33 20.48 -27.53 19.68
C PRO A 33 20.05 -27.60 21.16
N LEU A 34 19.20 -26.67 21.62
CA LEU A 34 18.64 -26.58 22.97
C LEU A 34 17.12 -26.32 22.97
N GLY A 35 16.44 -26.48 21.83
CA GLY A 35 14.98 -26.23 21.72
C GLY A 35 14.58 -24.75 21.69
N LEU A 36 15.55 -23.83 21.77
CA LEU A 36 15.34 -22.39 21.67
C LEU A 36 15.16 -21.99 20.19
N PRO A 37 14.25 -21.03 19.88
CA PRO A 37 14.16 -20.47 18.53
C PRO A 37 15.52 -19.86 18.16
N ARG A 38 16.11 -20.32 17.05
CA ARG A 38 17.37 -19.75 16.58
C ARG A 38 17.10 -18.35 16.03
N PRO A 39 17.79 -17.30 16.50
CA PRO A 39 17.66 -15.99 15.89
C PRO A 39 18.11 -16.06 14.42
N PRO A 40 17.44 -15.35 13.51
CA PRO A 40 17.81 -15.33 12.11
C PRO A 40 19.24 -14.82 11.96
N SER A 41 20.02 -15.46 11.09
CA SER A 41 21.35 -14.98 10.76
C SER A 41 21.24 -13.72 9.89
N PRO A 42 22.20 -12.78 9.98
CA PRO A 42 22.21 -11.59 9.13
C PRO A 42 22.19 -11.95 7.63
N GLY A 43 22.80 -13.07 7.24
CA GLY A 43 22.73 -13.58 5.86
C GLY A 43 21.34 -14.05 5.42
N GLU A 44 20.51 -14.56 6.34
CA GLU A 44 19.12 -14.91 6.06
C GLU A 44 18.24 -13.68 5.88
N ILE A 45 18.50 -12.61 6.64
CA ILE A 45 17.81 -11.32 6.49
C ILE A 45 18.14 -10.70 5.13
N LEU A 46 19.42 -10.64 4.77
CA LEU A 46 19.86 -10.12 3.48
C LEU A 46 19.23 -10.91 2.32
N ARG A 47 19.27 -12.25 2.39
CA ARG A 47 18.64 -13.12 1.39
C ARG A 47 17.12 -12.92 1.31
N PHE A 48 16.44 -12.74 2.44
CA PHE A 48 15.00 -12.47 2.46
C PHE A 48 14.67 -11.14 1.80
N THR A 49 15.45 -10.08 2.08
CA THR A 49 15.26 -8.78 1.45
C THR A 49 15.51 -8.83 -0.05
N GLU A 50 16.54 -9.56 -0.50
CA GLU A 50 16.85 -9.75 -1.91
C GLU A 50 15.78 -10.58 -2.65
N GLN A 51 15.32 -11.67 -2.03
CA GLN A 51 14.41 -12.61 -2.67
C GLN A 51 12.96 -12.14 -2.66
N TYR A 52 12.54 -11.38 -1.64
CA TYR A 52 11.13 -11.06 -1.45
C TYR A 52 10.85 -9.57 -1.23
N THR A 53 11.56 -8.89 -0.31
CA THR A 53 11.23 -7.49 0.02
C THR A 53 11.51 -6.54 -1.14
N ILE A 54 12.72 -6.56 -1.68
CA ILE A 54 13.13 -5.69 -2.80
C ILE A 54 12.23 -5.93 -4.03
N PRO A 55 12.01 -7.17 -4.50
CA PRO A 55 11.09 -7.43 -5.61
C PRO A 55 9.65 -6.95 -5.34
N THR A 56 9.15 -7.12 -4.12
CA THR A 56 7.79 -6.68 -3.76
C THR A 56 7.67 -5.16 -3.77
N VAL A 57 8.66 -4.46 -3.21
CA VAL A 57 8.68 -2.99 -3.21
C VAL A 57 8.80 -2.45 -4.63
N ILE A 58 9.63 -3.06 -5.48
CA ILE A 58 9.71 -2.72 -6.91
C ILE A 58 8.35 -2.91 -7.59
N ALA A 59 7.69 -4.04 -7.37
CA ALA A 59 6.38 -4.32 -7.96
C ALA A 59 5.30 -3.31 -7.51
N LEU A 60 5.32 -2.92 -6.24
CA LEU A 60 4.43 -1.88 -5.71
C LEU A 60 4.69 -0.52 -6.38
N LEU A 61 5.96 -0.12 -6.51
CA LEU A 61 6.33 1.13 -7.18
C LEU A 61 5.92 1.12 -8.66
N GLU A 62 6.13 -0.01 -9.37
CA GLU A 62 5.66 -0.15 -10.76
C GLU A 62 4.14 -0.05 -10.87
N ALA A 63 3.39 -0.63 -9.94
CA ALA A 63 1.94 -0.52 -9.91
C ALA A 63 1.48 0.93 -9.67
N SER A 64 2.13 1.64 -8.74
CA SER A 64 1.90 3.06 -8.49
C SER A 64 2.18 3.89 -9.74
N ILE A 65 3.33 3.69 -10.38
CA ILE A 65 3.69 4.39 -11.63
C ILE A 65 2.66 4.12 -12.73
N ARG A 66 2.25 2.86 -12.94
CA ARG A 66 1.21 2.53 -13.94
C ARG A 66 -0.12 3.20 -13.64
N THR A 67 -0.49 3.32 -12.36
CA THR A 67 -1.71 4.01 -11.95
C THR A 67 -1.63 5.50 -12.26
N LEU A 68 -0.48 6.14 -12.00
CA LEU A 68 -0.23 7.54 -12.37
C LEU A 68 -0.22 7.73 -13.90
N GLU A 69 0.33 6.80 -14.66
CA GLU A 69 0.29 6.83 -16.12
C GLU A 69 -1.14 6.71 -16.66
N LEU A 70 -1.98 5.87 -16.04
CA LEU A 70 -3.41 5.77 -16.38
C LEU A 70 -4.16 7.07 -16.06
N LEU A 71 -3.87 7.68 -14.92
CA LEU A 71 -4.42 8.99 -14.55
C LEU A 71 -4.00 10.06 -15.57
N ALA A 72 -2.71 10.10 -15.93
CA ALA A 72 -2.20 11.01 -16.94
C ALA A 72 -2.85 10.77 -18.31
N ALA A 73 -3.07 9.51 -18.69
CA ALA A 73 -3.81 9.16 -19.90
C ALA A 73 -5.27 9.62 -19.86
N ALA A 74 -5.95 9.46 -18.73
CA ALA A 74 -7.33 9.92 -18.53
C ALA A 74 -7.44 11.45 -18.62
N LEU A 75 -6.53 12.19 -17.97
CA LEU A 75 -6.44 13.64 -18.08
C LEU A 75 -6.15 14.08 -19.52
N ARG A 76 -5.28 13.36 -20.23
CA ARG A 76 -4.93 13.67 -21.61
C ARG A 76 -6.11 13.44 -22.58
N VAL A 77 -6.93 12.43 -22.32
CA VAL A 77 -8.19 12.20 -23.05
C VAL A 77 -9.20 13.30 -22.77
N ALA A 78 -9.32 13.77 -21.51
CA ALA A 78 -10.17 14.90 -21.15
C ALA A 78 -9.73 16.20 -21.85
N ASP A 79 -8.42 16.40 -22.05
CA ASP A 79 -7.85 17.50 -22.84
C ASP A 79 -7.98 17.32 -24.36
N GLY A 80 -8.60 16.23 -24.84
CA GLY A 80 -8.78 15.94 -26.27
C GLY A 80 -7.48 15.59 -27.01
N ARG A 81 -6.42 15.21 -26.28
CA ARG A 81 -5.11 14.85 -26.86
C ARG A 81 -5.04 13.33 -27.11
N PRO A 82 -4.51 12.87 -28.26
CA PRO A 82 -4.45 11.45 -28.60
C PRO A 82 -3.51 10.64 -27.67
N LEU A 83 -3.86 9.37 -27.48
CA LEU A 83 -3.28 8.41 -26.51
C LEU A 83 -1.94 7.76 -26.96
N ASP A 84 -1.43 8.09 -28.14
CA ASP A 84 -0.40 7.30 -28.86
C ASP A 84 1.01 7.29 -28.23
N ALA A 85 1.26 7.98 -27.11
CA ALA A 85 2.60 8.19 -26.57
C ALA A 85 2.97 7.36 -25.32
N ALA A 86 2.00 6.74 -24.63
CA ALA A 86 2.25 6.20 -23.28
C ALA A 86 2.75 4.74 -23.25
N THR A 87 2.59 3.97 -24.33
CA THR A 87 2.83 2.51 -24.27
C THR A 87 4.20 2.05 -24.77
N GLY A 88 5.02 2.91 -25.40
CA GLY A 88 6.10 2.42 -26.28
C GLY A 88 7.54 2.87 -26.05
N ALA A 89 7.82 4.06 -25.51
CA ALA A 89 9.11 4.69 -25.85
C ALA A 89 10.30 4.38 -24.92
N ASP A 90 10.13 4.28 -23.60
CA ASP A 90 11.30 4.30 -22.70
C ASP A 90 11.63 2.97 -21.99
N ARG A 91 10.72 2.00 -21.97
CA ARG A 91 10.93 0.73 -21.23
C ARG A 91 11.59 -0.39 -22.04
N SER A 92 11.75 -0.24 -23.35
CA SER A 92 12.15 -1.35 -24.22
C SER A 92 13.61 -1.80 -24.03
N SER A 93 14.48 -0.98 -23.42
CA SER A 93 15.92 -1.26 -23.32
C SER A 93 16.34 -2.09 -22.09
N ARG A 94 15.46 -2.28 -21.08
CA ARG A 94 15.75 -3.08 -19.87
C ARG A 94 14.92 -4.36 -19.73
N THR A 95 14.01 -4.62 -20.68
CA THR A 95 12.90 -5.59 -20.53
C THR A 95 13.09 -6.85 -21.38
N GLY A 96 14.29 -7.13 -21.91
CA GLY A 96 14.52 -8.29 -22.78
C GLY A 96 14.30 -9.67 -22.13
N SER A 97 14.35 -9.76 -20.80
CA SER A 97 14.09 -11.02 -20.06
C SER A 97 12.68 -11.12 -19.45
N LEU A 98 11.86 -10.06 -19.53
CA LEU A 98 10.53 -9.96 -18.89
C LEU A 98 9.37 -10.07 -19.89
N GLU A 99 9.63 -9.96 -21.19
CA GLU A 99 8.63 -9.97 -22.25
C GLU A 99 7.86 -11.31 -22.33
N THR A 100 8.54 -12.43 -22.08
CA THR A 100 7.94 -13.78 -22.10
C THR A 100 6.96 -14.02 -20.95
N VAL A 101 7.15 -13.37 -19.80
CA VAL A 101 6.21 -13.40 -18.67
C VAL A 101 5.02 -12.48 -18.92
N GLY A 102 5.25 -11.36 -19.60
CA GLY A 102 4.22 -10.39 -19.98
C GLY A 102 3.19 -10.94 -20.96
N GLU A 103 3.60 -11.74 -21.94
CA GLU A 103 2.69 -12.29 -22.96
C GLU A 103 1.74 -13.35 -22.38
N VAL A 104 2.27 -14.29 -21.58
CA VAL A 104 1.47 -15.29 -20.86
C VAL A 104 0.53 -14.64 -19.83
N GLY A 105 0.98 -13.57 -19.17
CA GLY A 105 0.16 -12.79 -18.25
C GLY A 105 -0.98 -12.04 -18.95
N ARG A 106 -0.73 -11.48 -20.13
CA ARG A 106 -1.73 -10.75 -20.94
C ARG A 106 -2.84 -11.66 -21.44
N ASP A 107 -2.51 -12.85 -21.95
CA ASP A 107 -3.52 -13.80 -22.41
C ASP A 107 -4.39 -14.31 -21.26
N ARG A 108 -3.78 -14.59 -20.10
CA ARG A 108 -4.50 -15.00 -18.90
C ARG A 108 -5.40 -13.90 -18.35
N LEU A 109 -4.91 -12.66 -18.37
CA LEU A 109 -5.70 -11.47 -17.99
C LEU A 109 -6.85 -11.25 -18.97
N ALA A 110 -6.62 -11.35 -20.28
CA ALA A 110 -7.66 -11.23 -21.29
C ALA A 110 -8.71 -12.35 -21.20
N ALA A 111 -8.31 -13.56 -20.78
CA ALA A 111 -9.25 -14.64 -20.49
C ALA A 111 -10.06 -14.37 -19.21
N ALA A 112 -9.41 -13.89 -18.14
CA ALA A 112 -10.08 -13.51 -16.90
C ALA A 112 -11.08 -12.35 -17.11
N SER A 113 -10.69 -11.30 -17.84
CA SER A 113 -11.57 -10.18 -18.17
C SER A 113 -12.77 -10.61 -19.02
N ARG A 114 -12.61 -11.53 -19.97
CA ARG A 114 -13.74 -12.07 -20.75
C ARG A 114 -14.70 -12.88 -19.88
N GLU A 115 -14.17 -13.62 -18.92
CA GLU A 115 -14.98 -14.40 -17.99
C GLU A 115 -15.73 -13.50 -17.00
N THR A 116 -15.10 -12.44 -16.48
CA THR A 116 -15.79 -11.48 -15.60
C THR A 116 -16.87 -10.70 -16.35
N LEU A 117 -16.61 -10.31 -17.59
CA LEU A 117 -17.63 -9.66 -18.45
C LEU A 117 -18.83 -10.59 -18.70
N ARG A 118 -18.59 -11.89 -18.97
CA ARG A 118 -19.69 -12.87 -19.10
C ARG A 118 -20.51 -13.00 -17.82
N ARG A 119 -19.85 -13.07 -16.65
CA ARG A 119 -20.56 -13.13 -15.37
C ARG A 119 -21.33 -11.86 -15.07
N LEU A 120 -20.81 -10.70 -15.48
CA LEU A 120 -21.51 -9.42 -15.37
C LEU A 120 -22.74 -9.39 -16.29
N ASP A 121 -22.60 -9.84 -17.54
CA ASP A 121 -23.72 -9.94 -18.49
C ASP A 121 -24.81 -10.89 -17.96
N GLU A 122 -24.41 -12.00 -17.35
CA GLU A 122 -25.33 -12.96 -16.73
C GLU A 122 -26.03 -12.37 -15.49
N ALA A 123 -25.29 -11.69 -14.62
CA ALA A 123 -25.86 -11.00 -13.46
C ALA A 123 -26.77 -9.82 -13.86
N LEU A 124 -26.44 -9.11 -14.94
CA LEU A 124 -27.28 -8.05 -15.50
C LEU A 124 -28.54 -8.62 -16.16
N ALA A 125 -28.45 -9.77 -16.83
CA ALA A 125 -29.61 -10.48 -17.35
C ALA A 125 -30.51 -10.99 -16.22
N GLU A 126 -29.92 -11.48 -15.13
CA GLU A 126 -30.63 -11.90 -13.92
C GLU A 126 -31.29 -10.70 -13.21
N LEU A 127 -30.59 -9.56 -13.12
CA LEU A 127 -31.15 -8.32 -12.57
C LEU A 127 -32.27 -7.75 -13.46
N GLN A 128 -32.13 -7.79 -14.79
CA GLN A 128 -33.19 -7.38 -15.72
C GLN A 128 -34.39 -8.31 -15.65
N SER A 129 -34.15 -9.62 -15.51
CA SER A 129 -35.20 -10.62 -15.27
C SER A 129 -35.90 -10.36 -13.94
N ALA A 130 -35.15 -10.11 -12.86
CA ALA A 130 -35.68 -9.79 -11.53
C ALA A 130 -36.42 -8.44 -11.51
N ALA A 131 -35.94 -7.44 -12.25
CA ALA A 131 -36.62 -6.15 -12.39
C ALA A 131 -37.89 -6.25 -13.23
N ALA A 132 -37.91 -7.10 -14.26
CA ALA A 132 -39.10 -7.40 -15.05
C ALA A 132 -40.10 -8.28 -14.29
N ALA A 133 -39.63 -9.14 -13.39
CA ALA A 133 -40.44 -9.97 -12.49
C ALA A 133 -40.88 -9.21 -11.21
N GLY A 134 -40.24 -8.08 -10.91
CA GLY A 134 -40.52 -7.24 -9.77
C GLY A 134 -41.88 -6.56 -9.92
N ASP A 135 -42.88 -7.06 -9.21
CA ASP A 135 -44.15 -6.35 -9.05
C ASP A 135 -43.88 -5.06 -8.25
N PRO A 136 -44.11 -3.85 -8.82
CA PRO A 136 -43.96 -2.58 -8.11
C PRO A 136 -44.89 -2.47 -6.89
N SER A 137 -45.83 -3.40 -6.75
CA SER A 137 -46.72 -3.53 -5.60
C SER A 137 -46.11 -4.33 -4.45
N ASN A 138 -44.89 -4.90 -4.59
CA ASN A 138 -44.27 -5.70 -3.54
C ASN A 138 -43.96 -4.82 -2.29
N PRO A 139 -44.48 -5.17 -1.10
CA PRO A 139 -44.27 -4.40 0.12
C PRO A 139 -42.82 -4.42 0.62
N GLU A 140 -42.06 -5.48 0.38
CA GLU A 140 -40.65 -5.60 0.78
C GLU A 140 -39.76 -4.69 -0.06
N LEU A 141 -40.05 -4.57 -1.36
CA LEU A 141 -39.35 -3.65 -2.26
C LEU A 141 -39.62 -2.18 -1.88
N ARG A 142 -40.85 -1.86 -1.48
CA ARG A 142 -41.20 -0.52 -0.98
C ARG A 142 -40.42 -0.16 0.28
N ARG A 143 -40.29 -1.11 1.22
CA ARG A 143 -39.49 -0.93 2.43
C ARG A 143 -38.01 -0.66 2.12
N LEU A 144 -37.44 -1.43 1.20
CA LEU A 144 -36.03 -1.26 0.82
C LEU A 144 -35.77 0.06 0.08
N LEU A 145 -36.72 0.51 -0.76
CA LEU A 145 -36.65 1.82 -1.42
C LEU A 145 -36.80 2.99 -0.44
N GLU A 146 -37.59 2.83 0.61
CA GLU A 146 -37.72 3.80 1.69
C GLU A 146 -36.42 3.89 2.50
N GLU A 147 -35.85 2.76 2.88
CA GLU A 147 -34.56 2.67 3.58
C GLU A 147 -33.40 3.26 2.75
N ALA A 148 -33.39 3.02 1.43
CA ALA A 148 -32.40 3.62 0.54
C ALA A 148 -32.55 5.15 0.42
N ARG A 149 -33.77 5.69 0.53
CA ARG A 149 -34.01 7.14 0.53
C ARG A 149 -33.57 7.78 1.84
N ASP A 150 -33.85 7.13 2.97
CA ASP A 150 -33.42 7.60 4.28
C ASP A 150 -31.89 7.67 4.37
N LEU A 151 -31.21 6.62 3.90
CA LEU A 151 -29.74 6.59 3.86
C LEU A 151 -29.15 7.69 2.98
N ARG A 152 -29.80 8.01 1.85
CA ARG A 152 -29.37 9.11 0.98
C ARG A 152 -29.49 10.46 1.67
N THR A 153 -30.56 10.69 2.42
CA THR A 153 -30.75 11.94 3.18
C THR A 153 -29.69 12.09 4.27
N GLU A 154 -29.36 11.01 4.99
CA GLU A 154 -28.31 11.02 6.02
C GLU A 154 -26.93 11.37 5.42
N VAL A 155 -26.63 10.87 4.22
CA VAL A 155 -25.37 11.19 3.52
C VAL A 155 -25.35 12.65 3.05
N ASP A 156 -26.45 13.16 2.48
CA ASP A 156 -26.56 14.56 2.06
C ASP A 156 -26.41 15.53 3.26
N GLU A 157 -26.93 15.15 4.44
CA GLU A 157 -26.78 15.90 5.70
C GLU A 157 -25.34 15.89 6.19
N ARG A 158 -24.69 14.72 6.30
CA ARG A 158 -23.27 14.63 6.68
C ARG A 158 -22.34 15.38 5.72
N LEU A 159 -22.64 15.36 4.42
CA LEU A 159 -21.84 16.06 3.42
C LEU A 159 -22.00 17.58 3.58
N SER A 160 -23.22 18.05 3.85
CA SER A 160 -23.51 19.47 4.06
C SER A 160 -22.86 20.00 5.34
N ASP A 161 -22.86 19.21 6.42
CA ASP A 161 -22.16 19.52 7.67
C ASP A 161 -20.64 19.62 7.45
N ALA A 162 -20.04 18.65 6.74
CA ALA A 162 -18.61 18.66 6.44
C ALA A 162 -18.19 19.87 5.56
N VAL A 163 -19.07 20.32 4.65
CA VAL A 163 -18.83 21.52 3.84
C VAL A 163 -18.94 22.79 4.69
N ALA A 164 -19.93 22.88 5.59
CA ALA A 164 -20.09 24.02 6.48
C ALA A 164 -18.92 24.16 7.47
N GLU A 165 -18.43 23.06 8.03
CA GLU A 165 -17.22 23.05 8.89
C GLU A 165 -15.96 23.47 8.13
N SER A 166 -15.91 23.24 6.81
CA SER A 166 -14.79 23.67 5.96
C SER A 166 -14.82 25.16 5.61
N GLU A 167 -16.00 25.81 5.63
CA GLU A 167 -16.17 27.24 5.31
C GLU A 167 -15.91 28.14 6.54
N ASP A 168 -16.18 27.68 7.76
CA ASP A 168 -15.90 28.42 9.01
C ASP A 168 -14.40 28.50 9.38
N GLY A 169 -13.53 27.74 8.69
CA GLY A 169 -12.08 27.73 8.90
C GLY A 169 -11.27 28.84 8.20
N ASN A 170 -11.89 29.66 7.35
CA ASN A 170 -11.20 30.68 6.53
C ASN A 170 -11.39 32.14 7.02
N GLY A 171 -11.62 32.34 8.32
CA GLY A 171 -11.71 33.66 8.95
C GLY A 171 -10.37 34.14 9.52
N ILE A 172 -9.34 34.37 8.70
CA ILE A 172 -8.10 35.02 9.17
C ILE A 172 -8.32 36.54 9.17
N GLU A 173 -8.48 37.10 10.37
CA GLU A 173 -8.41 38.53 10.65
C GLU A 173 -7.03 39.08 10.24
N GLY A 174 -7.00 39.85 9.15
CA GLY A 174 -5.82 40.60 8.72
C GLY A 174 -5.71 41.94 9.43
N ASP A 175 -4.82 42.03 10.43
CA ASP A 175 -4.24 43.29 10.92
C ASP A 175 -2.71 43.19 10.81
N GLY A 176 -2.11 44.04 9.97
CA GLY A 176 -0.66 44.07 9.75
C GLY A 176 -0.24 44.94 8.55
N PRO A 177 0.57 46.01 8.74
CA PRO A 177 0.68 47.11 7.78
C PRO A 177 1.79 46.92 6.74
N ALA A 178 1.54 47.48 5.55
CA ALA A 178 2.46 48.11 4.60
C ALA A 178 3.89 47.54 4.47
N GLY A 179 4.11 46.78 3.39
CA GLY A 179 5.43 46.48 2.83
C GLY A 179 5.38 46.45 1.29
N THR A 180 5.83 47.54 0.68
CA THR A 180 5.99 47.71 -0.77
C THR A 180 6.96 46.70 -1.38
N GLY A 181 6.52 45.99 -2.43
CA GLY A 181 7.39 45.19 -3.29
C GLY A 181 6.67 44.72 -4.56
N ILE A 182 6.79 45.50 -5.64
CA ILE A 182 6.33 45.12 -6.98
C ILE A 182 7.41 44.26 -7.63
N GLY A 183 7.04 43.05 -8.07
CA GLY A 183 7.88 42.20 -8.91
C GLY A 183 7.10 41.02 -9.49
N SER A 184 6.62 41.22 -10.73
CA SER A 184 6.29 40.26 -11.79
C SER A 184 5.75 38.86 -11.45
N ALA A 185 4.55 38.61 -11.96
CA ALA A 185 3.90 37.31 -12.06
C ALA A 185 4.74 36.27 -12.81
N GLU A 186 4.96 35.08 -12.21
CA GLU A 186 5.06 33.77 -12.86
C GLU A 186 4.72 32.66 -11.84
N ASP A 187 3.82 31.77 -12.26
CA ASP A 187 3.66 30.35 -11.91
C ASP A 187 3.57 29.88 -10.44
N GLY A 188 2.51 29.12 -10.17
CA GLY A 188 2.22 28.55 -8.87
C GLY A 188 2.98 27.26 -8.61
N VAL A 189 3.61 27.18 -7.44
CA VAL A 189 3.62 26.02 -6.55
C VAL A 189 3.73 26.61 -5.15
N ASP A 190 2.81 26.27 -4.25
CA ASP A 190 3.00 26.47 -2.81
C ASP A 190 4.13 25.50 -2.41
N ASP A 191 5.37 25.93 -2.63
CA ASP A 191 6.55 25.29 -2.10
C ASP A 191 6.51 25.56 -0.61
N VAL A 192 6.11 24.55 0.17
CA VAL A 192 6.32 24.56 1.61
C VAL A 192 7.82 24.61 1.78
N GLY A 193 8.37 25.82 1.92
CA GLY A 193 9.79 26.08 2.09
C GLY A 193 10.26 25.49 3.41
N ILE A 194 10.54 24.19 3.41
CA ILE A 194 11.19 23.51 4.53
C ILE A 194 12.65 23.94 4.47
N ASP A 195 13.07 24.80 5.39
CA ASP A 195 14.46 25.25 5.52
C ASP A 195 15.34 24.07 5.97
N VAL A 196 15.82 23.29 5.01
CA VAL A 196 16.70 22.12 5.22
C VAL A 196 17.95 22.50 6.00
N ASP A 197 18.42 23.75 5.85
CA ASP A 197 19.60 24.26 6.55
C ASP A 197 19.36 24.37 8.07
N ALA A 198 18.15 24.71 8.50
CA ALA A 198 17.79 24.80 9.91
C ALA A 198 17.68 23.39 10.54
N GLU A 199 17.07 22.45 9.81
CA GLU A 199 16.93 21.05 10.24
C GLU A 199 18.30 20.35 10.36
N LEU A 200 19.20 20.59 9.40
CA LEU A 200 20.56 20.03 9.43
C LEU A 200 21.39 20.58 10.60
N ALA A 201 21.18 21.83 11.00
CA ALA A 201 21.83 22.41 12.16
C ALA A 201 21.39 21.72 13.46
N SER A 202 20.09 21.42 13.60
CA SER A 202 19.55 20.72 14.78
C SER A 202 20.11 19.30 14.91
N ILE A 203 20.19 18.55 13.81
CA ILE A 203 20.72 17.17 13.81
C ILE A 203 22.22 17.16 14.15
N LYS A 204 22.96 18.16 13.69
CA LYS A 204 24.40 18.28 14.00
C LYS A 204 24.65 18.60 15.46
N ASP A 205 23.85 19.48 16.06
CA ASP A 205 23.95 19.84 17.47
C ASP A 205 23.66 18.64 18.38
N GLU A 206 22.66 17.83 18.02
CA GLU A 206 22.34 16.58 18.74
C GLU A 206 23.48 15.55 18.67
N LEU A 207 24.16 15.43 17.52
CA LEU A 207 25.30 14.52 17.36
C LEU A 207 26.57 15.03 18.07
N ASP A 208 26.78 16.35 18.14
CA ASP A 208 27.92 16.93 18.86
C ASP A 208 27.71 16.90 20.40
N ASP A 209 26.47 16.87 20.89
CA ASP A 209 26.13 16.71 22.32
C ASP A 209 26.23 15.24 22.79
N GLU A 210 26.06 14.27 21.88
CA GLU A 210 26.48 12.88 22.07
C GLU A 210 28.01 12.75 21.90
N GLY A 211 28.75 13.32 22.85
CA GLY A 211 30.21 13.37 22.85
C GLY A 211 30.89 12.01 22.59
N PRO A 212 32.13 12.01 22.07
CA PRO A 212 32.83 10.79 21.66
C PRO A 212 32.91 9.81 22.83
N VAL A 213 32.33 8.62 22.63
CA VAL A 213 32.49 7.48 23.55
C VAL A 213 33.97 7.10 23.63
N ASP A 214 34.62 7.60 24.68
CA ASP A 214 36.02 7.34 25.00
C ASP A 214 36.21 5.84 25.27
N ALA A 215 36.78 5.15 24.28
CA ALA A 215 37.04 3.73 24.31
C ALA A 215 38.50 3.47 24.75
N THR A 216 38.87 3.84 25.97
CA THR A 216 40.08 3.41 26.70
C THR A 216 39.78 3.59 28.21
N ASP A 217 40.17 2.80 29.20
CA ASP A 217 41.25 1.84 29.39
C ASP A 217 40.87 1.05 30.67
N THR A 218 40.61 -0.27 30.60
CA THR A 218 40.41 -1.11 31.79
C THR A 218 41.68 -1.89 32.06
N GLU A 219 42.64 -1.27 32.72
CA GLU A 219 43.78 -1.96 33.31
C GLU A 219 43.31 -2.82 34.49
N GLU A 220 43.32 -4.15 34.30
CA GLU A 220 43.12 -5.13 35.36
C GLU A 220 44.20 -5.01 36.44
N LYS A 221 43.85 -4.35 37.55
CA LYS A 221 44.61 -4.40 38.79
C LYS A 221 44.44 -5.77 39.44
N ARG A 222 45.35 -6.71 39.15
CA ARG A 222 45.49 -7.98 39.90
C ARG A 222 46.17 -7.73 41.24
N GLU A 223 45.36 -7.47 42.26
CA GLU A 223 45.70 -7.74 43.65
C GLU A 223 45.01 -9.04 44.05
N ASP A 224 45.75 -10.15 44.15
CA ASP A 224 45.33 -11.26 45.01
C ASP A 224 46.48 -11.59 45.96
N ARG A 225 46.17 -11.46 47.24
CA ARG A 225 47.06 -11.59 48.39
C ARG A 225 46.40 -12.66 49.26
N SER A 226 47.15 -13.72 49.54
CA SER A 226 47.02 -14.64 50.71
C SER A 226 45.71 -15.46 50.77
N ASP A 227 45.67 -16.74 51.14
CA ASP A 227 46.53 -17.46 52.07
C ASP A 227 46.21 -18.97 52.05
N ASP A 228 47.19 -19.75 52.50
CA ASP A 228 47.05 -20.91 53.38
C ASP A 228 46.41 -22.23 52.88
N ARG A 229 47.28 -23.25 52.73
CA ARG A 229 46.89 -24.66 52.82
C ARG A 229 48.04 -25.50 53.43
N ASN A 230 48.02 -25.56 54.77
CA ASN A 230 48.44 -26.64 55.67
C ASN A 230 49.15 -27.87 55.06
N GLU A 231 50.41 -28.08 55.46
CA GLU A 231 51.05 -29.40 55.70
C GLU A 231 51.96 -29.32 56.93
#